data_AF-A0A183GKM8-F1
#
_entry.id   AF-A0A183GKM8-F1
#
_cell.length_a   1.000
_cell.length_b   1.000
_cell.length_c   1.000
_cell.angle_alpha   90.00
_cell.angle_beta   90.00
_cell.angle_gamma   90.00
#
_symmetry.space_group_name_H-M   'P 1'
#
loop_
_entity.id
_entity.type
_entity.pdbx_description
1 polymer ?
#
loop_
_entity_poly.entity_id
_entity_poly.type
_entity_poly.pdbx_seq_one_letter_code
_entity_poly.pdbx_strand_id
1 'polypeptide(L)'
;MPFSPRSYDDLLMVVDSIRSQLGDKASAEIGIICGSGLGPIGDQVEDPVVLPYEKIPGFPSVKVVGHKGNLIFGKMGGKKVVCMQGRFHPYEHDMDLALCAFPVRVMHQLGVKKMVVSNAAGGCNPKFKYGDLMLIKDHIFMPGLSGWSPLVGINDPRFGARFVSLHEAYDKSLRSELSNKRRMRLFEGVYVMSGGPQYESPAEVRQRFTQKNSMKDVSNFKH
;
A
#
# COMPACT_ATOMS: atom_id res chain seq x y z
N MET A 1 2.47 -5.83 27.56
CA MET A 1 2.15 -6.88 26.57
C MET A 1 3.06 -6.70 25.37
N PRO A 2 3.39 -7.74 24.59
CA PRO A 2 4.08 -7.54 23.32
C PRO A 2 3.23 -6.67 22.38
N PHE A 3 3.88 -5.83 21.56
CA PHE A 3 3.23 -5.02 20.53
C PHE A 3 2.35 -5.88 19.61
N SER A 4 1.18 -5.35 19.26
CA SER A 4 0.24 -5.97 18.34
C SER A 4 -0.27 -4.97 17.29
N PRO A 5 -0.12 -5.26 15.98
CA PRO A 5 -0.65 -4.39 14.92
C PRO A 5 -2.20 -4.34 14.88
N ARG A 6 -2.85 -5.20 15.66
CA ARG A 6 -4.31 -5.27 15.82
C ARG A 6 -4.81 -4.47 17.03
N SER A 7 -3.92 -4.03 17.92
CA SER A 7 -4.27 -3.22 19.08
C SER A 7 -4.35 -1.74 18.69
N TYR A 8 -5.46 -1.10 19.02
CA TYR A 8 -5.60 0.34 18.81
C TYR A 8 -4.75 1.14 19.80
N ASP A 9 -4.50 0.62 21.00
CA ASP A 9 -3.68 1.31 21.99
C ASP A 9 -2.19 1.27 21.57
N ASP A 10 -1.73 0.14 21.02
CA ASP A 10 -0.38 0.05 20.45
C ASP A 10 -0.21 0.96 19.22
N LEU A 11 -1.27 1.13 18.41
CA LEU A 11 -1.29 2.13 17.34
C LEU A 11 -1.06 3.54 17.90
N LEU A 12 -1.78 3.93 18.96
CA LEU A 12 -1.63 5.25 19.54
C LEU A 12 -0.22 5.46 20.11
N MET A 13 0.35 4.46 20.78
CA MET A 13 1.74 4.52 21.26
C MET A 13 2.74 4.79 20.13
N VAL A 14 2.57 4.15 18.98
CA VAL A 14 3.40 4.40 17.78
C VAL A 14 3.20 5.82 17.25
N VAL A 15 1.95 6.25 17.11
CA VAL A 15 1.59 7.60 16.60
C VAL A 15 2.15 8.69 17.51
N ASP A 16 2.02 8.53 18.82
CA ASP A 16 2.50 9.49 19.81
C ASP A 16 4.03 9.54 19.85
N SER A 17 4.71 8.42 19.61
CA SER A 17 6.16 8.43 19.42
C SER A 17 6.57 9.26 18.19
N ILE A 18 5.88 9.11 17.07
CA ILE A 18 6.16 9.91 15.85
C ILE A 18 5.89 11.39 16.11
N ARG A 19 4.76 11.73 16.75
CA ARG A 19 4.42 13.12 17.12
C ARG A 19 5.43 13.72 18.08
N SER A 20 5.89 12.97 19.07
CA SER A 20 6.89 13.44 20.03
C SER A 20 8.24 13.74 19.37
N GLN A 21 8.61 12.98 18.33
CA GLN A 21 9.85 13.18 17.59
C GLN A 21 9.77 14.33 16.57
N LEU A 22 8.62 14.53 15.93
CA LEU A 22 8.50 15.45 14.78
C LEU A 22 7.66 16.71 15.05
N GLY A 23 6.93 16.78 16.16
CA GLY A 23 6.01 17.86 16.49
C GLY A 23 4.98 18.11 15.37
N ASP A 24 4.80 19.37 14.99
CA ASP A 24 3.85 19.78 13.93
C ASP A 24 4.14 19.17 12.55
N LYS A 25 5.37 18.69 12.35
CA LYS A 25 5.78 18.03 11.10
C LYS A 25 5.25 16.59 10.99
N ALA A 26 4.70 16.02 12.07
CA ALA A 26 4.05 14.71 12.10
C ALA A 26 2.65 14.69 11.44
N SER A 27 2.35 15.63 10.53
CA SER A 27 1.03 15.77 9.90
C SER A 27 1.13 15.72 8.38
N ALA A 28 0.27 14.94 7.75
CA ALA A 28 0.19 14.84 6.30
C ALA A 28 -1.25 14.70 5.82
N GLU A 29 -1.55 15.22 4.62
CA GLU A 29 -2.87 15.07 3.99
C GLU A 29 -2.92 13.83 3.10
N ILE A 30 -1.77 13.46 2.53
CA ILE A 30 -1.61 12.39 1.55
C ILE A 30 -0.52 11.43 2.01
N GLY A 31 -0.84 10.14 2.06
CA GLY A 31 0.10 9.06 2.28
C GLY A 31 0.52 8.44 0.96
N ILE A 32 1.81 8.16 0.80
CA ILE A 32 2.39 7.56 -0.40
C ILE A 32 3.11 6.27 0.02
N ILE A 33 2.75 5.15 -0.58
CA ILE A 33 3.46 3.87 -0.40
C ILE A 33 4.22 3.56 -1.68
N CYS A 34 5.55 3.56 -1.58
CA CYS A 34 6.42 3.31 -2.71
C CYS A 34 6.59 1.81 -2.98
N GLY A 35 6.27 1.44 -4.22
CA GLY A 35 6.50 0.12 -4.79
C GLY A 35 7.98 -0.25 -4.89
N SER A 36 8.25 -1.50 -5.24
CA SER A 36 9.61 -1.95 -5.54
C SER A 36 10.13 -1.18 -6.76
N GLY A 37 11.33 -0.60 -6.68
CA GLY A 37 11.89 0.26 -7.72
C GLY A 37 11.32 1.69 -7.76
N LEU A 38 10.34 2.02 -6.92
CA LEU A 38 9.70 3.35 -6.86
C LEU A 38 10.12 4.16 -5.61
N GLY A 39 11.10 3.66 -4.85
CA GLY A 39 11.71 4.37 -3.73
C GLY A 39 12.21 5.80 -4.04
N PRO A 40 12.69 6.11 -5.27
CA PRO A 40 13.06 7.48 -5.66
C PRO A 40 11.92 8.50 -5.63
N ILE A 41 10.65 8.09 -5.55
CA ILE A 41 9.52 9.02 -5.33
C ILE A 41 9.70 9.76 -3.99
N GLY A 42 10.20 9.08 -2.96
CA GLY A 42 10.49 9.69 -1.67
C GLY A 42 11.60 10.74 -1.73
N ASP A 43 12.51 10.62 -2.70
CA ASP A 43 13.62 11.57 -2.89
C ASP A 43 13.15 12.88 -3.57
N GLN A 44 11.92 12.92 -4.10
CA GLN A 44 11.28 14.12 -4.65
C GLN A 44 10.45 14.92 -3.62
N VAL A 45 10.43 14.49 -2.37
CA VAL A 45 9.74 15.23 -1.29
C VAL A 45 10.52 16.50 -0.97
N GLU A 46 9.84 17.65 -1.08
CA GLU A 46 10.35 18.97 -0.72
C GLU A 46 10.35 19.15 0.81
N ASP A 47 11.36 19.86 1.33
CA ASP A 47 11.59 20.05 2.76
C ASP A 47 11.51 18.75 3.59
N PRO A 48 12.24 17.68 3.19
CA PRO A 48 12.01 16.36 3.74
C PRO A 48 12.47 16.26 5.20
N VAL A 49 11.64 15.63 6.02
CA VAL A 49 11.99 15.12 7.34
C VAL A 49 11.90 13.60 7.31
N VAL A 50 13.08 12.97 7.40
CA VAL A 50 13.24 11.52 7.30
C VAL A 50 13.26 10.92 8.69
N LEU A 51 12.31 10.02 8.97
CA LEU A 51 12.22 9.24 10.20
C LEU A 51 12.40 7.75 9.87
N PRO A 52 13.56 7.16 10.18
CA PRO A 52 13.80 5.74 9.96
C PRO A 52 12.86 4.86 10.80
N TYR A 53 12.38 3.74 10.25
CA TYR A 53 11.45 2.83 10.94
C TYR A 53 12.02 2.31 12.27
N GLU A 54 13.32 2.04 12.31
CA GLU A 54 14.05 1.60 13.51
C GLU A 54 14.04 2.61 14.67
N LYS A 55 13.76 3.89 14.39
CA LYS A 55 13.63 4.95 15.41
C LYS A 55 12.20 5.12 15.89
N ILE A 56 11.26 4.30 15.41
CA ILE A 56 9.86 4.32 15.80
C ILE A 56 9.56 3.04 16.61
N PRO A 57 9.52 3.12 17.95
CA PRO A 57 9.17 1.98 18.79
C PRO A 57 7.83 1.35 18.37
N GLY A 58 7.80 0.03 18.19
CA GLY A 58 6.61 -0.71 17.75
C GLY A 58 6.36 -0.67 16.24
N PHE A 59 7.12 0.09 15.45
CA PHE A 59 6.97 0.08 14.00
C PHE A 59 7.59 -1.17 13.38
N PRO A 60 7.00 -1.76 12.32
CA PRO A 60 7.56 -2.96 11.72
C PRO A 60 8.93 -2.71 11.08
N SER A 61 9.79 -3.72 11.10
CA SER A 61 11.11 -3.68 10.45
C SER A 61 11.05 -4.27 9.04
N VAL A 62 11.79 -3.68 8.11
CA VAL A 62 11.98 -4.21 6.75
C VAL A 62 13.17 -5.17 6.74
N LYS A 63 13.02 -6.36 6.14
CA LYS A 63 14.09 -7.36 6.03
C LYS A 63 14.62 -7.53 4.59
N VAL A 64 13.90 -7.03 3.57
CA VAL A 64 14.28 -7.14 2.15
C VAL A 64 15.31 -6.10 1.70
N VAL A 65 16.25 -6.56 0.87
CA VAL A 65 17.25 -5.74 0.16
C VAL A 65 16.54 -4.72 -0.76
N GLY A 66 16.90 -3.45 -0.62
CA GLY A 66 16.37 -2.35 -1.46
C GLY A 66 15.27 -1.51 -0.80
N HIS A 67 14.79 -1.89 0.39
CA HIS A 67 13.88 -1.06 1.18
C HIS A 67 14.70 -0.27 2.22
N LYS A 68 14.83 1.05 2.01
CA LYS A 68 15.62 1.93 2.89
C LYS A 68 15.00 2.03 4.31
N GLY A 69 13.69 1.84 4.44
CA GLY A 69 13.01 1.77 5.72
C GLY A 69 12.75 3.12 6.38
N ASN A 70 12.18 4.07 5.64
CA ASN A 70 11.94 5.44 6.13
C ASN A 70 10.47 5.88 5.99
N LEU A 71 9.99 6.67 6.94
CA LEU A 71 8.87 7.59 6.78
C LEU A 71 9.42 8.98 6.45
N ILE A 72 9.04 9.52 5.30
CA ILE A 72 9.51 10.82 4.83
C ILE A 72 8.34 11.78 4.81
N PHE A 73 8.36 12.76 5.71
CA PHE A 73 7.38 13.84 5.76
C PHE A 73 7.90 15.03 4.97
N GLY A 74 7.00 15.82 4.37
CA GLY A 74 7.38 17.05 3.69
C GLY A 74 6.27 17.52 2.77
N LYS A 75 6.64 18.10 1.63
CA LYS A 75 5.70 18.58 0.63
C LYS A 75 5.94 17.95 -0.73
N MET A 76 4.87 17.80 -1.51
CA MET A 76 4.95 17.45 -2.92
C MET A 76 3.80 18.15 -3.65
N GLY A 77 4.12 18.96 -4.66
CA GLY A 77 3.12 19.77 -5.36
C GLY A 77 2.35 20.71 -4.43
N GLY A 78 3.02 21.28 -3.43
CA GLY A 78 2.43 22.18 -2.44
C GLY A 78 1.51 21.51 -1.40
N LYS A 79 1.41 20.17 -1.37
CA LYS A 79 0.61 19.41 -0.39
C LYS A 79 1.49 18.71 0.63
N LYS A 80 1.05 18.65 1.88
CA LYS A 80 1.74 17.89 2.94
C LYS A 80 1.61 16.39 2.66
N VAL A 81 2.74 15.71 2.55
CA VAL A 81 2.80 14.27 2.27
C VAL A 81 3.59 13.53 3.32
N VAL A 82 3.26 12.25 3.51
CA VAL A 82 4.11 11.27 4.18
C VAL A 82 4.34 10.11 3.22
N CYS A 83 5.61 9.78 2.98
CA CYS A 83 6.02 8.75 2.03
C CYS A 83 6.71 7.60 2.76
N MET A 84 6.24 6.38 2.53
CA MET A 84 6.92 5.15 2.93
C MET A 84 7.95 4.75 1.88
N GLN A 85 9.22 4.90 2.23
CA GLN A 85 10.35 4.44 1.42
C GLN A 85 10.70 2.98 1.80
N GLY A 86 9.88 2.07 1.28
CA GLY A 86 9.87 0.66 1.62
C GLY A 86 8.53 0.27 2.26
N ARG A 87 8.03 -0.91 1.91
CA ARG A 87 6.82 -1.52 2.51
C ARG A 87 7.13 -2.90 3.08
N PHE A 88 6.15 -3.48 3.75
CA PHE A 88 6.24 -4.80 4.35
C PHE A 88 5.45 -5.77 3.51
N HIS A 89 6.02 -6.94 3.19
CA HIS A 89 5.34 -7.96 2.41
C HIS A 89 4.91 -9.13 3.30
N PRO A 90 3.67 -9.65 3.18
CA PRO A 90 3.19 -10.71 4.07
C PRO A 90 4.07 -11.97 4.13
N TYR A 91 4.69 -12.38 3.01
CA TYR A 91 5.56 -13.55 2.98
C TYR A 91 6.87 -13.36 3.81
N GLU A 92 7.23 -12.14 4.23
CA GLU A 92 8.35 -11.86 5.15
C GLU A 92 7.95 -11.94 6.63
N HIS A 93 6.64 -12.01 6.89
CA HIS A 93 6.03 -11.80 8.20
C HIS A 93 4.99 -12.89 8.51
N ASP A 94 5.26 -14.13 8.08
CA ASP A 94 4.40 -15.29 8.36
C ASP A 94 2.92 -15.07 7.96
N MET A 95 2.71 -14.34 6.86
CA MET A 95 1.40 -13.92 6.37
C MET A 95 0.61 -13.00 7.32
N ASP A 96 1.27 -12.30 8.25
CA ASP A 96 0.63 -11.26 9.06
C ASP A 96 0.35 -9.99 8.24
N LEU A 97 -0.80 -9.99 7.59
CA LEU A 97 -1.29 -8.86 6.80
C LEU A 97 -1.63 -7.64 7.66
N ALA A 98 -2.00 -7.82 8.92
CA ALA A 98 -2.31 -6.69 9.80
C ALA A 98 -1.03 -5.89 10.11
N LEU A 99 0.09 -6.58 10.31
CA LEU A 99 1.42 -5.95 10.43
C LEU A 99 1.77 -5.18 9.16
N CYS A 100 1.55 -5.76 7.98
CA CYS A 100 1.88 -5.11 6.72
C CYS A 100 1.01 -3.87 6.44
N ALA A 101 -0.26 -3.90 6.84
CA ALA A 101 -1.20 -2.80 6.70
C ALA A 101 -1.13 -1.78 7.85
N PHE A 102 -0.44 -2.08 8.94
CA PHE A 102 -0.35 -1.23 10.14
C PHE A 102 0.08 0.23 9.84
N PRO A 103 1.06 0.50 8.97
CA PRO A 103 1.44 1.87 8.63
C PRO A 103 0.30 2.72 8.06
N VAL A 104 -0.69 2.11 7.40
CA VAL A 104 -1.87 2.83 6.89
C VAL A 104 -2.69 3.39 8.04
N ARG A 105 -2.85 2.61 9.13
CA ARG A 105 -3.54 3.06 10.35
C ARG A 105 -2.75 4.17 11.04
N VAL A 106 -1.42 4.08 11.07
CA VAL A 106 -0.56 5.14 11.60
C VAL A 106 -0.73 6.43 10.79
N MET A 107 -0.63 6.35 9.46
CA MET A 107 -0.84 7.50 8.57
C MET A 107 -2.22 8.15 8.76
N HIS A 108 -3.27 7.34 8.90
CA HIS A 108 -4.61 7.85 9.17
C HIS A 108 -4.66 8.70 10.45
N GLN A 109 -4.05 8.21 11.54
CA GLN A 109 -3.96 8.96 12.80
C GLN A 109 -3.07 10.21 12.71
N LEU A 110 -2.10 10.23 11.78
CA LEU A 110 -1.30 11.41 11.45
C LEU A 110 -2.02 12.39 10.50
N GLY A 111 -3.30 12.16 10.22
CA GLY A 111 -4.17 13.07 9.47
C GLY A 111 -4.32 12.76 7.99
N VAL A 112 -3.73 11.67 7.49
CA VAL A 112 -3.82 11.30 6.08
C VAL A 112 -5.26 10.94 5.71
N LYS A 113 -5.73 11.54 4.61
CA LYS A 113 -7.09 11.34 4.07
C LYS A 113 -7.10 10.68 2.70
N LYS A 114 -5.96 10.70 2.00
CA LYS A 114 -5.80 10.12 0.67
C LYS A 114 -4.55 9.26 0.63
N MET A 115 -4.63 8.11 -0.01
CA MET A 115 -3.51 7.20 -0.18
C MET A 115 -3.17 7.06 -1.66
N VAL A 116 -1.89 7.15 -1.98
CA VAL A 116 -1.33 6.76 -3.28
C VAL A 116 -0.47 5.53 -3.04
N VAL A 117 -0.90 4.40 -3.57
CA VAL A 117 -0.20 3.12 -3.41
C VAL A 117 0.34 2.70 -4.77
N SER A 118 1.63 2.38 -4.81
CA SER A 118 2.29 1.93 -6.03
C SER A 118 2.94 0.56 -5.81
N ASN A 119 2.98 -0.24 -6.86
CA ASN A 119 3.69 -1.52 -6.89
C ASN A 119 4.26 -1.76 -8.30
N ALA A 120 5.23 -2.66 -8.39
CA ALA A 120 5.58 -3.28 -9.65
C ALA A 120 4.67 -4.50 -9.84
N ALA A 121 4.30 -4.84 -11.08
CA ALA A 121 3.47 -6.01 -11.33
C ALA A 121 3.83 -6.77 -12.61
N GLY A 122 3.57 -8.08 -12.59
CA GLY A 122 3.56 -8.92 -13.77
C GLY A 122 2.31 -8.63 -14.58
N GLY A 123 2.49 -8.18 -15.82
CA GLY A 123 1.38 -7.93 -16.74
C GLY A 123 0.83 -9.23 -17.30
N CYS A 124 -0.44 -9.52 -17.04
CA CYS A 124 -1.11 -10.63 -17.72
C CYS A 124 -1.63 -10.15 -19.08
N ASN A 125 -2.21 -8.95 -19.18
CA ASN A 125 -2.72 -8.48 -20.48
C ASN A 125 -1.60 -8.47 -21.54
N PRO A 126 -1.72 -9.21 -22.67
CA PRO A 126 -0.68 -9.27 -23.70
C PRO A 126 -0.42 -7.92 -24.40
N LYS A 127 -1.28 -6.92 -24.18
CA LYS A 127 -1.05 -5.54 -24.62
C LYS A 127 -0.04 -4.80 -23.75
N PHE A 128 0.18 -5.23 -22.52
CA PHE A 128 1.14 -4.58 -21.62
C PHE A 128 2.57 -4.85 -22.11
N LYS A 129 3.42 -3.85 -21.92
CA LYS A 129 4.85 -3.87 -22.16
C LYS A 129 5.55 -3.47 -20.87
N TYR A 130 6.82 -3.84 -20.74
CA TYR A 130 7.66 -3.36 -19.64
C TYR A 130 7.63 -1.83 -19.56
N GLY A 131 7.41 -1.31 -18.34
CA GLY A 131 7.33 0.13 -18.07
C GLY A 131 5.95 0.76 -18.28
N ASP A 132 4.94 0.02 -18.78
CA ASP A 132 3.57 0.53 -18.80
C ASP A 132 3.04 0.76 -17.39
N LEU A 133 2.24 1.83 -17.23
CA LEU A 133 1.51 2.09 -15.99
C LEU A 133 0.06 1.61 -16.11
N MET A 134 -0.48 1.10 -15.00
CA MET A 134 -1.88 0.71 -14.91
C MET A 134 -2.51 1.32 -13.66
N LEU A 135 -3.61 2.05 -13.83
CA LEU A 135 -4.50 2.42 -12.73
C LEU A 135 -5.26 1.19 -12.26
N ILE A 136 -5.26 0.94 -10.96
CA ILE A 136 -6.05 -0.14 -10.37
C ILE A 136 -7.47 0.39 -10.18
N LYS A 137 -8.44 -0.18 -10.92
CA LYS A 137 -9.87 0.14 -10.74
C LYS A 137 -10.57 -0.80 -9.76
N ASP A 138 -10.02 -1.99 -9.57
CA ASP A 138 -10.55 -3.03 -8.68
C ASP A 138 -9.45 -4.04 -8.34
N HIS A 139 -9.71 -4.95 -7.39
CA HIS A 139 -8.77 -6.01 -7.06
C HIS A 139 -9.44 -7.36 -6.76
N ILE A 140 -8.67 -8.44 -6.98
CA ILE A 140 -8.97 -9.75 -6.43
C ILE A 140 -7.93 -10.06 -5.36
N PHE A 141 -8.39 -10.15 -4.12
CA PHE A 141 -7.54 -10.41 -2.97
C PHE A 141 -7.55 -11.91 -2.64
N MET A 142 -6.71 -12.70 -3.34
CA MET A 142 -6.72 -14.17 -3.20
C MET A 142 -6.45 -14.65 -1.76
N PRO A 143 -5.47 -14.11 -1.01
CA PRO A 143 -5.30 -14.50 0.41
C PRO A 143 -6.57 -14.26 1.24
N GLY A 144 -7.28 -13.15 0.99
CA GLY A 144 -8.52 -12.81 1.68
C GLY A 144 -9.62 -13.84 1.49
N LEU A 145 -9.74 -14.42 0.29
CA LEU A 145 -10.70 -15.49 0.00
C LEU A 145 -10.43 -16.77 0.80
N SER A 146 -9.19 -16.97 1.26
CA SER A 146 -8.78 -18.11 2.08
C SER A 146 -8.65 -17.75 3.57
N GLY A 147 -9.20 -16.62 4.01
CA GLY A 147 -9.21 -16.22 5.43
C GLY A 147 -7.96 -15.45 5.89
N TRP A 148 -7.05 -15.10 4.99
CA TRP A 148 -5.89 -14.26 5.30
C TRP A 148 -6.21 -12.80 4.97
N SER A 149 -6.58 -12.01 5.97
CA SER A 149 -6.91 -10.59 5.79
C SER A 149 -6.41 -9.75 6.97
N PRO A 150 -6.02 -8.48 6.76
CA PRO A 150 -5.65 -7.58 7.85
C PRO A 150 -6.81 -7.29 8.82
N LEU A 151 -8.05 -7.63 8.43
CA LEU A 151 -9.26 -7.44 9.23
C LEU A 151 -9.73 -8.72 9.95
N VAL A 152 -9.00 -9.83 9.79
CA VAL A 152 -9.30 -11.08 10.51
C VAL A 152 -8.83 -10.97 11.97
N GLY A 153 -9.71 -11.40 12.88
CA GLY A 153 -9.58 -11.21 14.33
C GLY A 153 -10.77 -10.43 14.92
N ILE A 154 -10.69 -10.09 16.20
CA ILE A 154 -11.68 -9.26 16.90
C ILE A 154 -11.62 -7.83 16.34
N ASN A 155 -12.79 -7.23 16.07
CA ASN A 155 -12.85 -5.84 15.61
C ASN A 155 -12.85 -4.89 16.80
N ASP A 156 -11.88 -3.97 16.84
CA ASP A 156 -11.97 -2.79 17.68
C ASP A 156 -12.75 -1.70 16.91
N PRO A 157 -13.92 -1.26 17.41
CA PRO A 157 -14.75 -0.28 16.71
C PRO A 157 -14.07 1.08 16.51
N ARG A 158 -12.99 1.39 17.24
CA ARG A 158 -12.18 2.60 17.05
C ARG A 158 -11.48 2.62 15.69
N PHE A 159 -11.22 1.47 15.06
CA PHE A 159 -10.71 1.41 13.69
C PHE A 159 -11.79 1.63 12.62
N GLY A 160 -13.05 1.38 12.95
CA GLY A 160 -14.18 1.45 12.03
C GLY A 160 -15.12 0.25 12.10
N ALA A 161 -15.97 0.15 11.08
CA ALA A 161 -17.00 -0.88 10.99
C ALA A 161 -16.41 -2.30 10.85
N ARG A 162 -17.09 -3.29 11.43
CA ARG A 162 -16.70 -4.70 11.34
C ARG A 162 -16.68 -5.22 9.89
N PHE A 163 -17.67 -4.82 9.10
CA PHE A 163 -17.83 -5.21 7.71
C PHE A 163 -17.68 -3.96 6.85
N VAL A 164 -16.63 -3.93 6.02
CA VAL A 164 -16.27 -2.78 5.19
C VAL A 164 -16.60 -3.10 3.74
N SER A 165 -17.34 -2.22 3.07
CA SER A 165 -17.57 -2.31 1.62
C SER A 165 -16.33 -1.90 0.84
N LEU A 166 -16.02 -2.62 -0.23
CA LEU A 166 -14.90 -2.32 -1.13
C LEU A 166 -15.34 -1.76 -2.49
N HIS A 167 -16.65 -1.50 -2.70
CA HIS A 167 -17.21 -1.09 -3.99
C HIS A 167 -16.58 0.20 -4.57
N GLU A 168 -16.04 1.06 -3.71
CA GLU A 168 -15.36 2.30 -4.10
C GLU A 168 -13.97 2.42 -3.46
N ALA A 169 -13.30 1.29 -3.20
CA ALA A 169 -11.95 1.29 -2.63
C ALA A 169 -10.92 2.03 -3.52
N TYR A 170 -11.16 2.10 -4.84
CA TYR A 170 -10.36 2.85 -5.80
C TYR A 170 -11.16 4.02 -6.39
N ASP A 171 -10.91 5.22 -5.87
CA ASP A 171 -11.64 6.45 -6.18
C ASP A 171 -11.77 6.71 -7.69
N LYS A 172 -13.00 6.75 -8.17
CA LYS A 172 -13.31 6.92 -9.60
C LYS A 172 -12.95 8.31 -10.12
N SER A 173 -13.07 9.34 -9.29
CA SER A 173 -12.78 10.72 -9.69
C SER A 173 -11.29 10.91 -9.94
N LEU A 174 -10.43 10.42 -9.04
CA LEU A 174 -8.98 10.46 -9.17
C LEU A 174 -8.51 9.67 -10.41
N ARG A 175 -9.05 8.46 -10.63
CA ARG A 175 -8.72 7.66 -11.81
C ARG A 175 -9.11 8.35 -13.12
N SER A 176 -10.27 9.00 -13.15
CA SER A 176 -10.75 9.73 -14.32
C SER A 176 -9.88 10.96 -14.61
N GLU A 177 -9.49 11.70 -13.58
CA GLU A 177 -8.61 12.87 -13.71
C GLU A 177 -7.24 12.48 -14.28
N LEU A 178 -6.62 11.41 -13.78
CA LEU A 178 -5.35 10.89 -14.29
C LEU A 178 -5.48 10.37 -15.73
N SER A 179 -6.58 9.69 -16.04
CA SER A 179 -6.86 9.19 -17.39
C SER A 179 -7.05 10.31 -18.42
N ASN A 180 -7.52 11.48 -18.01
CA ASN A 180 -7.69 12.63 -18.90
C ASN A 180 -6.37 13.39 -19.13
N LYS A 181 -5.42 13.31 -18.19
CA LYS A 181 -4.11 13.98 -18.26
C LYS A 181 -3.05 13.15 -19.00
N ARG A 182 -3.45 12.21 -19.88
CA ARG A 182 -2.58 11.23 -20.58
C ARG A 182 -1.44 11.89 -21.36
N ARG A 183 -0.29 12.03 -20.71
CA ARG A 183 1.03 12.29 -21.35
C ARG A 183 1.85 11.03 -21.55
N MET A 184 1.32 9.88 -21.14
CA MET A 184 1.99 8.58 -21.16
C MET A 184 1.01 7.45 -21.37
N ARG A 185 1.53 6.28 -21.72
CA ARG A 185 0.76 5.06 -21.92
C ARG A 185 0.24 4.54 -20.58
N LEU A 186 -1.05 4.75 -20.36
CA LEU A 186 -1.74 4.43 -19.10
C LEU A 186 -2.91 3.48 -19.37
N PHE A 187 -2.89 2.35 -18.71
CA PHE A 187 -3.97 1.37 -18.69
C PHE A 187 -4.82 1.52 -17.43
N GLU A 188 -5.97 0.85 -17.41
CA GLU A 188 -6.82 0.75 -16.22
C GLU A 188 -7.32 -0.69 -16.09
N GLY A 189 -7.19 -1.29 -14.90
CA GLY A 189 -7.36 -2.73 -14.75
C GLY A 189 -7.58 -3.24 -13.33
N VAL A 190 -7.79 -4.55 -13.24
CA VAL A 190 -8.00 -5.29 -12.00
C VAL A 190 -6.67 -5.84 -11.50
N TYR A 191 -6.29 -5.52 -10.27
CA TYR A 191 -5.08 -6.06 -9.66
C TYR A 191 -5.38 -7.37 -8.93
N VAL A 192 -4.62 -8.43 -9.19
CA VAL A 192 -4.73 -9.67 -8.42
C VAL A 192 -3.55 -9.75 -7.45
N MET A 193 -3.85 -9.92 -6.18
CA MET A 193 -2.83 -10.18 -5.16
C MET A 193 -2.67 -11.69 -4.98
N SER A 194 -1.45 -12.19 -5.09
CA SER A 194 -1.06 -13.55 -4.70
C SER A 194 -0.19 -13.53 -3.44
N GLY A 195 -0.19 -14.62 -2.67
CA GLY A 195 0.59 -14.72 -1.42
C GLY A 195 2.11 -14.72 -1.61
N GLY A 196 2.62 -15.29 -2.71
CA GLY A 196 4.06 -15.43 -2.95
C GLY A 196 4.72 -16.48 -2.01
N PRO A 197 6.07 -16.52 -1.92
CA PRO A 197 7.04 -15.66 -2.62
C PRO A 197 7.41 -16.11 -4.03
N GLN A 198 7.06 -17.33 -4.45
CA GLN A 198 7.28 -17.81 -5.82
C GLN A 198 6.52 -16.94 -6.84
N TYR A 199 7.05 -16.86 -8.06
CA TYR A 199 6.30 -16.32 -9.18
C TYR A 199 5.17 -17.27 -9.57
N GLU A 200 4.26 -16.75 -10.38
CA GLU A 200 3.06 -17.44 -10.79
C GLU A 200 3.38 -18.59 -11.73
N SER A 201 2.69 -19.71 -11.58
CA SER A 201 2.77 -20.79 -12.55
C SER A 201 2.07 -20.38 -13.87
N PRO A 202 2.43 -20.99 -15.02
CA PRO A 202 1.72 -20.76 -16.26
C PRO A 202 0.21 -21.06 -16.18
N ALA A 203 -0.20 -22.00 -15.33
CA ALA A 203 -1.61 -22.33 -15.12
C ALA A 203 -2.36 -21.21 -14.37
N GLU A 204 -1.75 -20.65 -13.31
CA GLU A 204 -2.29 -19.52 -12.55
C GLU A 204 -2.44 -18.28 -13.44
N VAL A 205 -1.46 -18.02 -14.30
CA VAL A 205 -1.52 -16.94 -15.28
C VAL A 205 -2.68 -17.17 -16.26
N ARG A 206 -2.80 -18.37 -16.84
CA ARG A 206 -3.90 -18.72 -17.77
C ARG A 206 -5.30 -18.61 -17.16
N GLN A 207 -5.49 -19.10 -15.93
CA GLN A 207 -6.78 -19.05 -15.23
C GLN A 207 -7.34 -17.62 -15.13
N ARG A 208 -6.45 -16.62 -15.01
CA ARG A 208 -6.85 -15.21 -14.90
C ARG A 208 -7.37 -14.60 -16.21
N PHE A 209 -7.10 -15.22 -17.37
CA PHE A 209 -7.65 -14.75 -18.66
C PHE A 209 -9.00 -15.35 -19.02
N THR A 210 -9.38 -16.49 -18.43
CA THR A 210 -10.57 -17.25 -18.87
C THR A 210 -11.90 -16.62 -18.45
N GLN A 211 -11.90 -15.60 -17.57
CA GLN A 211 -13.11 -14.80 -17.30
C GLN A 211 -13.32 -13.74 -18.40
N LYS A 212 -13.97 -14.19 -19.48
CA LYS A 212 -13.93 -13.61 -20.83
C LYS A 212 -14.43 -12.17 -21.03
N ASN A 213 -14.95 -11.44 -20.03
CA ASN A 213 -15.49 -10.09 -20.24
C ASN A 213 -15.17 -9.02 -19.19
N SER A 214 -14.60 -9.35 -18.02
CA SER A 214 -14.28 -8.37 -16.96
C SER A 214 -12.79 -8.25 -16.62
N MET A 215 -11.95 -9.21 -17.02
CA MET A 215 -10.55 -9.34 -16.61
C MET A 215 -9.54 -9.14 -17.76
N LYS A 216 -9.83 -8.22 -18.70
CA LYS A 216 -8.93 -7.94 -19.84
C LYS A 216 -7.67 -7.15 -19.45
N ASP A 217 -7.65 -6.55 -18.28
CA ASP A 217 -6.56 -5.72 -17.78
C ASP A 217 -6.16 -6.21 -16.39
N VAL A 218 -5.62 -7.42 -16.30
CA VAL A 218 -5.15 -7.98 -15.03
C VAL A 218 -3.65 -7.79 -14.89
N SER A 219 -3.23 -7.23 -13.77
CA SER A 219 -1.84 -7.28 -13.31
C SER A 219 -1.79 -8.13 -12.04
N ASN A 220 -0.83 -9.04 -11.94
CA ASN A 220 -0.62 -9.82 -10.72
C ASN A 220 0.70 -9.42 -10.09
N PHE A 221 0.72 -9.22 -8.77
CA PHE A 221 2.01 -9.19 -8.07
C PHE A 221 1.95 -9.50 -6.59
N LYS A 222 3.17 -9.69 -6.09
CA LYS A 222 3.58 -10.19 -4.79
C LYS A 222 3.46 -9.16 -3.64
N HIS A 223 3.19 -7.88 -3.95
CA HIS A 223 3.62 -6.79 -3.07
C HIS A 223 2.75 -5.52 -3.06
#